data_AF-A0A1L9TPY1-F1
#
_entry.id   AF-A0A1L9TPY1-F1
#
_cell.length_a   1.000
_cell.length_b   1.000
_cell.length_c   1.000
_cell.angle_alpha   90.00
_cell.angle_beta   90.00
_cell.angle_gamma   90.00
#
_symmetry.space_group_name_H-M   'P 1'
#
loop_
_entity.id
_entity.type
_entity.pdbx_description
1 polymer ?
#
loop_
_entity_poly.entity_id
_entity_poly.type
_entity_poly.pdbx_seq_one_letter_code
_entity_poly.pdbx_strand_id
1 'polypeptide(L)'
;MASRSIKVKWPQLDITVTAVMNDEANPDLVNLLYEHLPYRSLQNHALVSGDHLYHLVPSERLIYTKANHVVPNRVTEPDGTVFLSGLQHLAIKYGPLTEYLPAAPCGNIVAEDMANLARAGNAIWNACNHSKQVIEVVVWDAAKPEPTGHLPLSLERAGVSREVSDLVDAIHNETEKSWSAISPDLELVHTGCAQSRAGSKNCYFSTMVFINGEIRPLGYNVLNNILKIAQTERDFELYHLVRMFRIFASVPAEFVGYTGANSLCHMYRQIERMIEENVLTNSNRQEAREDFLAMVSAFAKYVNLLNAQNLHIFPWAHGKDYPVLLN
;
A
#
# COMPACT_ATOMS: atom_id res chain seq x y z
N MET A 1 30.76 3.58 -7.63
CA MET A 1 30.51 3.11 -6.25
C MET A 1 30.13 1.63 -6.33
N ALA A 2 30.35 0.82 -5.30
CA ALA A 2 29.85 -0.56 -5.31
C ALA A 2 28.31 -0.52 -5.36
N SER A 3 27.70 -1.24 -6.31
CA SER A 3 26.24 -1.26 -6.44
C SER A 3 25.63 -1.97 -5.22
N ARG A 4 24.66 -1.33 -4.57
CA ARG A 4 23.98 -1.90 -3.41
C ARG A 4 23.00 -2.99 -3.86
N SER A 5 22.75 -3.99 -3.02
CA SER A 5 21.81 -5.07 -3.33
C SER A 5 20.84 -5.31 -2.18
N ILE A 6 19.61 -5.69 -2.51
CA ILE A 6 18.59 -6.11 -1.55
C ILE A 6 18.28 -7.60 -1.74
N LYS A 7 17.80 -8.24 -0.69
CA LYS A 7 17.18 -9.56 -0.73
C LYS A 7 15.67 -9.41 -0.55
N VAL A 8 14.91 -10.18 -1.30
CA VAL A 8 13.44 -10.26 -1.22
C VAL A 8 13.09 -11.72 -0.96
N LYS A 9 12.47 -12.01 0.19
CA LYS A 9 12.08 -13.36 0.59
C LYS A 9 10.57 -13.45 0.74
N TRP A 10 10.00 -14.56 0.26
CA TRP A 10 8.63 -14.97 0.52
C TRP A 10 8.66 -16.20 1.42
N PRO A 11 8.58 -16.04 2.76
CA PRO A 11 8.83 -17.13 3.70
C PRO A 11 7.92 -18.35 3.50
N GLN A 12 6.65 -18.14 3.17
CA GLN A 12 5.67 -19.20 2.94
C GLN A 12 5.98 -20.06 1.71
N LEU A 13 6.82 -19.56 0.80
CA LEU A 13 7.23 -20.25 -0.41
C LEU A 13 8.65 -20.82 -0.34
N ASP A 14 9.40 -20.48 0.71
CA ASP A 14 10.84 -20.74 0.84
C ASP A 14 11.64 -20.29 -0.41
N ILE A 15 11.31 -19.10 -0.91
CA ILE A 15 11.98 -18.48 -2.06
C ILE A 15 12.59 -17.16 -1.63
N THR A 16 13.87 -16.97 -1.96
CA THR A 16 14.59 -15.70 -1.81
C THR A 16 15.22 -15.34 -3.14
N VAL A 17 15.15 -14.06 -3.52
CA VAL A 17 15.82 -13.50 -4.70
C VAL A 17 16.65 -12.28 -4.32
N THR A 18 17.64 -11.97 -5.15
CA THR A 18 18.57 -10.85 -4.97
C THR A 18 18.34 -9.83 -6.05
N ALA A 19 18.16 -8.55 -5.68
CA ALA A 19 18.10 -7.45 -6.63
C ALA A 19 19.34 -6.56 -6.49
N VAL A 20 20.00 -6.26 -7.60
CA VAL A 20 21.06 -5.26 -7.70
C VAL A 20 20.40 -3.91 -7.98
N MET A 21 20.63 -2.94 -7.11
CA MET A 21 19.98 -1.64 -7.15
C MET A 21 20.79 -0.65 -8.01
N ASN A 22 20.06 0.14 -8.81
CA ASN A 22 20.63 1.13 -9.71
C ASN A 22 20.66 2.51 -9.02
N ASP A 23 21.76 2.73 -8.30
CA ASP A 23 22.05 3.98 -7.59
C ASP A 23 22.28 5.19 -8.53
N GLU A 24 22.48 4.96 -9.83
CA GLU A 24 22.71 6.03 -10.80
C GLU A 24 21.41 6.54 -11.42
N ALA A 25 20.47 5.64 -11.74
CA ALA A 25 19.22 6.01 -12.42
C ALA A 25 18.22 6.71 -11.47
N ASN A 26 18.07 6.21 -10.24
CA ASN A 26 17.09 6.71 -9.28
C ASN A 26 17.66 6.77 -7.84
N PRO A 27 18.74 7.52 -7.60
CA PRO A 27 19.42 7.57 -6.30
C PRO A 27 18.48 7.93 -5.14
N ASP A 28 17.55 8.87 -5.33
CA ASP A 28 16.67 9.35 -4.25
C ASP A 28 15.68 8.28 -3.80
N LEU A 29 15.13 7.51 -4.75
CA LEU A 29 14.22 6.41 -4.46
C LEU A 29 14.96 5.22 -3.83
N VAL A 30 16.16 4.89 -4.34
CA VAL A 30 16.96 3.81 -3.75
C VAL A 30 17.41 4.18 -2.35
N ASN A 31 17.89 5.41 -2.11
CA ASN A 31 18.24 5.88 -0.76
C ASN A 31 17.06 5.76 0.19
N LEU A 32 15.88 6.24 -0.23
CA LEU A 32 14.67 6.15 0.58
C LEU A 32 14.30 4.70 0.92
N LEU A 33 14.45 3.77 -0.02
CA LEU A 33 14.22 2.35 0.26
C LEU A 33 15.17 1.85 1.35
N TYR A 34 16.47 2.13 1.26
CA TYR A 34 17.47 1.68 2.24
C TYR A 34 17.27 2.28 3.63
N GLU A 35 16.73 3.49 3.74
CA GLU A 35 16.35 4.09 5.03
C GLU A 35 15.28 3.28 5.77
N HIS A 36 14.48 2.48 5.04
CA HIS A 36 13.38 1.69 5.59
C HIS A 36 13.68 0.17 5.60
N LEU A 37 14.89 -0.26 5.23
CA LEU A 37 15.29 -1.67 5.31
C LEU A 37 15.82 -2.02 6.72
N PRO A 38 15.48 -3.20 7.27
CA PRO A 38 14.57 -4.20 6.71
C PRO A 38 13.09 -3.89 6.96
N TYR A 39 12.20 -4.42 6.12
CA TYR A 39 10.75 -4.37 6.35
C TYR A 39 10.04 -5.65 5.90
N ARG A 40 8.80 -5.83 6.37
CA ARG A 40 7.84 -6.85 5.91
C ARG A 40 6.64 -6.21 5.23
N SER A 41 5.88 -6.96 4.44
CA SER A 41 4.64 -6.50 3.80
C SER A 41 3.75 -7.67 3.36
N LEU A 42 2.49 -7.39 3.03
CA LEU A 42 1.62 -8.32 2.31
C LEU A 42 1.99 -8.31 0.82
N GLN A 43 2.36 -9.48 0.28
CA GLN A 43 2.67 -9.61 -1.13
C GLN A 43 1.40 -9.73 -1.98
N ASN A 44 1.25 -8.86 -2.99
CA ASN A 44 0.19 -8.94 -3.98
C ASN A 44 0.71 -9.32 -5.37
N HIS A 45 -0.24 -9.72 -6.22
CA HIS A 45 -0.07 -9.87 -7.65
C HIS A 45 -0.88 -8.80 -8.39
N ALA A 46 -0.38 -8.29 -9.51
CA ALA A 46 -1.18 -7.46 -10.39
C ALA A 46 -2.30 -8.25 -11.05
N LEU A 47 -3.53 -7.76 -10.91
CA LEU A 47 -4.73 -8.40 -11.47
C LEU A 47 -5.08 -7.88 -12.87
N VAL A 48 -4.37 -6.85 -13.31
CA VAL A 48 -4.61 -6.15 -14.58
C VAL A 48 -3.32 -6.01 -15.39
N SER A 49 -2.24 -5.57 -14.74
CA SER A 49 -1.01 -5.20 -15.45
C SER A 49 -0.25 -6.35 -16.11
N GLY A 50 -0.50 -7.60 -15.71
CA GLY A 50 0.20 -8.80 -16.20
C GLY A 50 1.04 -9.46 -15.10
N ASP A 51 2.14 -10.09 -15.52
CA ASP A 51 3.09 -10.80 -14.65
C ASP A 51 3.95 -9.83 -13.83
N HIS A 52 3.29 -9.22 -12.82
CA HIS A 52 3.85 -8.18 -11.98
C HIS A 52 3.55 -8.46 -10.51
N LEU A 53 4.58 -8.45 -9.69
CA LEU A 53 4.47 -8.48 -8.23
C LEU A 53 4.58 -7.08 -7.68
N TYR A 54 3.81 -6.75 -6.65
CA TYR A 54 4.04 -5.54 -5.86
C TYR A 54 3.56 -5.72 -4.42
N HIS A 55 4.13 -4.93 -3.54
CA HIS A 55 3.72 -4.85 -2.14
C HIS A 55 3.94 -3.43 -1.63
N LEU A 56 3.31 -3.08 -0.52
CA LEU A 56 3.47 -1.77 0.11
C LEU A 56 4.83 -1.68 0.81
N VAL A 57 5.60 -0.65 0.47
CA VAL A 57 6.75 -0.19 1.23
C VAL A 57 6.22 0.69 2.37
N PRO A 58 6.62 0.49 3.63
CA PRO A 58 6.08 1.22 4.77
C PRO A 58 6.68 2.63 4.90
N SER A 59 6.62 3.42 3.81
CA SER A 59 7.12 4.79 3.72
C SER A 59 6.10 5.73 3.08
N GLU A 60 5.65 6.72 3.83
CA GLU A 60 4.85 7.87 3.37
C GLU A 60 5.65 8.68 2.35
N ARG A 61 6.95 8.88 2.58
CA ARG A 61 7.81 9.68 1.69
C ARG A 61 7.80 9.19 0.25
N LEU A 62 7.57 7.89 0.04
CA LEU A 62 7.52 7.31 -1.29
C LEU A 62 6.39 7.91 -2.15
N ILE A 63 5.32 8.44 -1.53
CA ILE A 63 4.19 9.10 -2.19
C ILE A 63 4.64 10.32 -3.02
N TYR A 64 5.63 11.06 -2.52
CA TYR A 64 6.01 12.37 -3.05
C TYR A 64 7.49 12.50 -3.42
N THR A 65 8.32 11.48 -3.16
CA THR A 65 9.68 11.44 -3.70
C THR A 65 9.62 11.30 -5.23
N LYS A 66 10.17 12.29 -5.92
CA LYS A 66 10.22 12.32 -7.38
C LYS A 66 11.29 11.36 -7.89
N ALA A 67 10.95 10.55 -8.90
CA ALA A 67 11.92 9.76 -9.62
C ALA A 67 12.88 10.65 -10.42
N ASN A 68 14.18 10.36 -10.37
CA ASN A 68 15.20 11.02 -11.19
C ASN A 68 15.13 10.52 -12.64
N HIS A 69 14.75 9.25 -12.83
CA HIS A 69 14.57 8.62 -14.14
C HIS A 69 13.26 7.83 -14.19
N VAL A 70 12.52 8.02 -15.29
CA VAL A 70 11.26 7.32 -15.57
C VAL A 70 11.33 6.79 -17.00
N VAL A 71 11.08 5.50 -17.16
CA VAL A 71 10.88 4.91 -18.48
C VAL A 71 9.45 5.19 -18.93
N PRO A 72 9.21 5.54 -20.20
CA PRO A 72 7.87 5.92 -20.67
C PRO A 72 6.91 4.73 -20.73
N ASN A 73 7.43 3.51 -20.82
CA ASN A 73 6.64 2.29 -20.96
C ASN A 73 7.27 1.15 -20.17
N ARG A 74 6.63 0.71 -19.08
CA ARG A 74 7.14 -0.41 -18.26
C ARG A 74 7.04 -1.78 -18.96
N VAL A 75 6.25 -1.91 -20.02
CA VAL A 75 6.16 -3.18 -20.78
C VAL A 75 7.51 -3.52 -21.42
N THR A 76 8.28 -2.51 -21.85
CA THR A 76 9.54 -2.71 -22.59
C THR A 76 10.73 -3.05 -21.69
N GLU A 77 10.61 -2.87 -20.38
CA GLU A 77 11.68 -3.21 -19.43
C GLU A 77 11.88 -4.72 -19.35
N PRO A 78 13.09 -5.23 -19.08
CA PRO A 78 13.32 -6.66 -18.96
C PRO A 78 12.59 -7.28 -17.75
N ASP A 79 12.36 -8.58 -17.80
CA ASP A 79 11.93 -9.32 -16.61
C ASP A 79 13.01 -9.23 -15.54
N GLY A 80 12.60 -9.16 -14.28
CA GLY A 80 13.47 -8.92 -13.14
C GLY A 80 13.62 -7.43 -12.78
N THR A 81 13.15 -6.49 -13.59
CA THR A 81 13.23 -5.06 -13.23
C THR A 81 12.41 -4.76 -11.98
N VAL A 82 13.06 -4.10 -11.02
CA VAL A 82 12.49 -3.61 -9.77
C VAL A 82 12.12 -2.15 -9.93
N PHE A 83 10.90 -1.78 -9.57
CA PHE A 83 10.38 -0.42 -9.63
C PHE A 83 10.00 0.08 -8.25
N LEU A 84 10.10 1.40 -8.06
CA LEU A 84 9.47 2.10 -6.93
C LEU A 84 8.44 3.10 -7.48
N SER A 85 7.33 3.29 -6.77
CA SER A 85 6.26 4.18 -7.25
C SER A 85 5.59 4.98 -6.14
N GLY A 86 5.02 6.14 -6.51
CA GLY A 86 4.23 6.99 -5.62
C GLY A 86 2.93 6.36 -5.08
N LEU A 87 2.60 5.14 -5.52
CA LEU A 87 1.56 4.30 -4.91
C LEU A 87 2.09 3.54 -3.67
N GLN A 88 3.30 3.91 -3.20
CA GLN A 88 4.02 3.25 -2.11
C GLN A 88 4.43 1.81 -2.42
N HIS A 89 4.64 1.46 -3.69
CA HIS A 89 4.99 0.10 -4.07
C HIS A 89 6.48 -0.09 -4.37
N LEU A 90 7.01 -1.23 -3.93
CA LEU A 90 8.11 -1.91 -4.61
C LEU A 90 7.47 -2.96 -5.52
N ALA A 91 7.76 -2.88 -6.82
CA ALA A 91 7.20 -3.77 -7.82
C ALA A 91 8.30 -4.52 -8.58
N ILE A 92 8.04 -5.77 -8.98
CA ILE A 92 8.99 -6.61 -9.70
C ILE A 92 8.28 -7.24 -10.90
N LYS A 93 8.71 -6.89 -12.11
CA LYS A 93 8.25 -7.55 -13.33
C LYS A 93 8.86 -8.95 -13.40
N TYR A 94 8.06 -9.99 -13.64
CA TYR A 94 8.56 -11.36 -13.81
C TYR A 94 8.14 -12.03 -15.12
N GLY A 95 7.39 -11.32 -15.96
CA GLY A 95 6.93 -11.77 -17.27
C GLY A 95 6.22 -10.64 -18.02
N PRO A 96 5.42 -10.96 -19.07
CA PRO A 96 4.72 -9.99 -19.89
C PRO A 96 3.81 -9.04 -19.10
N LEU A 97 3.85 -7.76 -19.47
CA LEU A 97 2.94 -6.72 -18.97
C LEU A 97 2.09 -6.16 -20.12
N THR A 98 0.88 -5.73 -19.79
CA THR A 98 -0.04 -5.00 -20.69
C THR A 98 -0.15 -3.52 -20.34
N GLU A 99 0.08 -3.16 -19.07
CA GLU A 99 0.07 -1.78 -18.60
C GLU A 99 1.32 -1.04 -19.08
N TYR A 100 1.16 -0.16 -20.08
CA TYR A 100 2.25 0.65 -20.65
C TYR A 100 2.53 1.94 -19.89
N LEU A 101 1.99 2.11 -18.68
CA LEU A 101 2.21 3.33 -17.92
C LEU A 101 3.69 3.53 -17.57
N PRO A 102 4.17 4.79 -17.53
CA PRO A 102 5.52 5.09 -17.11
C PRO A 102 5.86 4.52 -15.73
N ALA A 103 7.13 4.17 -15.50
CA ALA A 103 7.60 3.63 -14.22
C ALA A 103 9.05 4.06 -13.92
N ALA A 104 9.44 4.02 -12.65
CA ALA A 104 10.78 4.38 -12.21
C ALA A 104 11.59 3.12 -11.86
N PRO A 105 12.42 2.59 -12.80
CA PRO A 105 13.23 1.41 -12.54
C PRO A 105 14.34 1.76 -11.56
N CYS A 106 14.50 0.94 -10.52
CA CYS A 106 15.41 1.16 -9.40
C CYS A 106 16.40 0.00 -9.22
N GLY A 107 16.28 -1.10 -9.96
CA GLY A 107 17.18 -2.24 -9.88
C GLY A 107 16.74 -3.40 -10.76
N ASN A 108 17.47 -4.51 -10.71
CA ASN A 108 17.11 -5.74 -11.41
C ASN A 108 17.45 -6.97 -10.56
N ILE A 109 16.60 -8.00 -10.62
CA ILE A 109 16.90 -9.33 -10.08
C ILE A 109 18.12 -9.91 -10.81
N VAL A 110 19.02 -10.55 -10.07
CA VAL A 110 20.20 -11.22 -10.63
C VAL A 110 19.80 -12.42 -11.48
N ALA A 111 20.59 -12.74 -12.50
CA ALA A 111 20.25 -13.79 -13.48
C ALA A 111 20.01 -15.16 -12.84
N GLU A 112 20.77 -15.49 -11.78
CA GLU A 112 20.70 -16.76 -11.06
C GLU A 112 19.36 -16.95 -10.33
N ASP A 113 18.70 -15.84 -9.96
CA ASP A 113 17.45 -15.84 -9.20
C ASP A 113 16.20 -15.71 -10.08
N MET A 114 16.35 -15.55 -11.41
CA MET A 114 15.21 -15.37 -12.32
C MET A 114 14.23 -16.55 -12.34
N ALA A 115 14.74 -17.79 -12.25
CA ALA A 115 13.88 -18.96 -12.16
C ALA A 115 13.08 -19.00 -10.85
N ASN A 116 13.70 -18.54 -9.76
CA ASN A 116 13.05 -18.41 -8.45
C ASN A 116 11.99 -17.30 -8.46
N LEU A 117 12.27 -16.15 -9.11
CA LEU A 117 11.31 -15.08 -9.30
C LEU A 117 10.07 -15.57 -10.05
N ALA A 118 10.24 -16.28 -11.17
CA ALA A 118 9.11 -16.82 -11.93
C ALA A 118 8.29 -17.84 -11.13
N ARG A 119 8.95 -18.69 -10.33
CA ARG A 119 8.25 -19.62 -9.40
C ARG A 119 7.45 -18.88 -8.34
N ALA A 120 8.04 -17.83 -7.74
CA ALA A 120 7.34 -16.98 -6.77
C ALA A 120 6.14 -16.29 -7.42
N GLY A 121 6.31 -15.69 -8.61
CA GLY A 121 5.25 -15.03 -9.36
C GLY A 121 4.01 -15.91 -9.55
N ASN A 122 4.21 -17.12 -10.09
CA ASN A 122 3.14 -18.09 -10.30
C ASN A 122 2.47 -18.56 -8.98
N ALA A 123 3.25 -18.76 -7.92
CA ALA A 123 2.71 -19.17 -6.63
C ALA A 123 1.87 -18.04 -5.98
N ILE A 124 2.33 -16.79 -6.08
CA ILE A 124 1.62 -15.62 -5.58
C ILE A 124 0.35 -15.38 -6.40
N TRP A 125 0.38 -15.57 -7.73
CA TRP A 125 -0.83 -15.55 -8.55
C TRP A 125 -1.85 -16.57 -8.05
N ASN A 126 -1.44 -17.82 -7.80
CA ASN A 126 -2.33 -18.85 -7.24
C ASN A 126 -2.86 -18.47 -5.84
N ALA A 127 -2.05 -17.80 -5.02
CA ALA A 127 -2.48 -17.26 -3.73
C ALA A 127 -3.59 -16.22 -3.88
N CYS A 128 -3.38 -15.17 -4.68
CA CYS A 128 -4.36 -14.11 -4.89
C CYS A 128 -5.59 -14.60 -5.68
N ASN A 129 -5.46 -15.54 -6.60
CA ASN A 129 -6.56 -15.97 -7.47
C ASN A 129 -7.38 -17.12 -6.88
N HIS A 130 -6.74 -18.10 -6.23
CA HIS A 130 -7.39 -19.36 -5.82
C HIS A 130 -7.28 -19.67 -4.33
N SER A 131 -6.07 -19.92 -3.82
CA SER A 131 -5.90 -20.53 -2.49
C SER A 131 -6.15 -19.55 -1.33
N LYS A 132 -6.01 -18.25 -1.59
CA LYS A 132 -6.09 -17.16 -0.59
C LYS A 132 -5.07 -17.29 0.55
N GLN A 133 -4.07 -18.16 0.40
CA GLN A 133 -2.94 -18.26 1.34
C GLN A 133 -2.27 -16.88 1.43
N VAL A 134 -2.19 -16.32 2.63
CA VAL A 134 -1.49 -15.06 2.86
C VAL A 134 0.01 -15.27 2.66
N ILE A 135 0.60 -14.47 1.78
CA ILE A 135 2.04 -14.50 1.49
C ILE A 135 2.65 -13.20 2.04
N GLU A 136 3.51 -13.33 3.04
CA GLU A 136 4.35 -12.23 3.50
C GLU A 136 5.56 -12.11 2.59
N VAL A 137 6.04 -10.89 2.41
CA VAL A 137 7.34 -10.60 1.82
C VAL A 137 8.20 -9.87 2.84
N VAL A 138 9.47 -10.27 2.92
CA VAL A 138 10.49 -9.64 3.78
C VAL A 138 11.61 -9.13 2.88
N VAL A 139 11.97 -7.86 3.05
CA VAL A 139 12.99 -7.19 2.24
C VAL A 139 14.07 -6.61 3.14
N TRP A 140 15.34 -6.86 2.82
CA TRP A 140 16.48 -6.34 3.59
C TRP A 140 17.70 -6.04 2.71
N ASP A 141 18.62 -5.25 3.27
CA ASP A 141 19.94 -4.99 2.68
C ASP A 141 20.75 -6.28 2.63
N ALA A 142 21.18 -6.69 1.42
CA ALA A 142 21.91 -7.95 1.22
C ALA A 142 23.29 -7.99 1.90
N ALA A 143 23.84 -6.84 2.30
CA ALA A 143 25.06 -6.77 3.11
C ALA A 143 24.83 -7.13 4.59
N LYS A 144 23.56 -7.21 5.03
CA LYS A 144 23.16 -7.57 6.39
C LYS A 144 22.65 -9.01 6.44
N PRO A 145 22.75 -9.70 7.60
CA PRO A 145 22.15 -11.02 7.76
C PRO A 145 20.63 -10.95 7.56
N GLU A 146 20.03 -12.09 7.19
CA GLU A 146 18.58 -12.23 7.11
C GLU A 146 17.95 -11.80 8.45
N PRO A 147 16.96 -10.89 8.44
CA PRO A 147 16.28 -10.49 9.66
C PRO A 147 15.57 -11.70 10.28
N THR A 148 15.65 -11.82 11.59
CA THR A 148 14.98 -12.88 12.35
C THR A 148 13.91 -12.29 13.26
N GLY A 149 12.82 -13.03 13.43
CA GLY A 149 11.71 -12.57 14.27
C GLY A 149 10.80 -11.55 13.58
N HIS A 150 10.04 -10.84 14.39
CA HIS A 150 9.03 -9.88 13.92
C HIS A 150 9.67 -8.52 13.58
N LEU A 151 9.33 -7.99 12.40
CA LEU A 151 9.74 -6.66 11.94
C LEU A 151 8.59 -5.67 12.15
N PRO A 152 8.65 -4.79 13.18
CA PRO A 152 7.58 -3.84 13.45
C PRO A 152 7.55 -2.75 12.38
N LEU A 153 6.36 -2.20 12.10
CA LEU A 153 6.25 -0.98 11.32
C LEU A 153 6.86 0.21 12.07
N SER A 154 7.53 1.08 11.31
CA SER A 154 7.96 2.38 11.82
C SER A 154 6.82 3.39 11.69
N LEU A 155 6.60 4.15 12.77
CA LEU A 155 5.75 5.33 12.75
C LEU A 155 6.54 6.53 12.21
N GLU A 156 6.11 7.11 11.09
CA GLU A 156 6.82 8.22 10.43
C GLU A 156 6.44 9.59 11.01
N ARG A 157 5.20 9.73 11.49
CA ARG A 157 4.70 10.94 12.12
C ARG A 157 3.90 10.53 13.36
N ALA A 158 4.29 11.04 14.52
CA ALA A 158 3.53 10.83 15.76
C ALA A 158 2.49 11.95 15.98
N GLY A 159 2.68 13.14 15.41
CA GLY A 159 1.97 14.34 15.84
C GLY A 159 2.72 15.03 16.99
N VAL A 160 2.26 16.22 17.35
CA VAL A 160 2.82 17.08 18.40
C VAL A 160 1.95 17.05 19.65
N SER A 161 0.64 17.20 19.49
CA SER A 161 -0.31 17.17 20.60
C SER A 161 -0.47 15.74 21.13
N ARG A 162 -0.59 15.59 22.45
CA ARG A 162 -0.70 14.27 23.08
C ARG A 162 -1.92 13.50 22.58
N GLU A 163 -3.07 14.16 22.51
CA GLU A 163 -4.33 13.56 22.07
C GLU A 163 -4.24 13.04 20.63
N VAL A 164 -3.54 13.79 19.78
CA VAL A 164 -3.30 13.41 18.38
C VAL A 164 -2.32 12.24 18.31
N SER A 165 -1.23 12.28 19.08
CA SER A 165 -0.28 11.16 19.19
C SER A 165 -0.96 9.88 19.66
N ASP A 166 -1.82 9.94 20.66
CA ASP A 166 -2.54 8.78 21.17
C ASP A 166 -3.47 8.17 20.09
N LEU A 167 -4.14 9.00 19.28
CA LEU A 167 -4.95 8.52 18.15
C LEU A 167 -4.09 7.92 17.03
N VAL A 168 -2.99 8.59 16.67
CA VAL A 168 -2.05 8.13 15.65
C VAL A 168 -1.45 6.77 16.04
N ASP A 169 -1.04 6.61 17.29
CA ASP A 169 -0.55 5.34 17.84
C ASP A 169 -1.63 4.27 17.80
N ALA A 170 -2.89 4.61 18.11
CA ALA A 170 -4.00 3.66 18.02
C ALA A 170 -4.21 3.15 16.57
N ILE A 171 -4.18 4.05 15.58
CA ILE A 171 -4.30 3.69 14.16
C ILE A 171 -3.08 2.86 13.71
N HIS A 172 -1.89 3.24 14.14
CA HIS A 172 -0.65 2.53 13.83
C HIS A 172 -0.67 1.10 14.39
N ASN A 173 -1.06 0.95 15.65
CA ASN A 173 -1.16 -0.36 16.30
C ASN A 173 -2.22 -1.25 15.63
N GLU A 174 -3.34 -0.68 15.17
CA GLU A 174 -4.34 -1.44 14.40
C GLU A 174 -3.80 -1.86 13.03
N THR A 175 -3.05 -0.98 12.37
CA THR A 175 -2.35 -1.29 11.11
C THR A 175 -1.34 -2.43 11.30
N GLU A 176 -0.54 -2.37 12.36
CA GLU A 176 0.51 -3.36 12.67
C GLU A 176 -0.04 -4.79 12.80
N LYS A 177 -1.19 -4.93 13.49
CA LYS A 177 -1.85 -6.22 13.74
C LYS A 177 -2.12 -7.02 12.47
N SER A 178 -2.41 -6.34 11.36
CA SER A 178 -2.81 -6.98 10.10
C SER A 178 -1.94 -6.60 8.90
N TRP A 179 -0.76 -5.99 9.13
CA TRP A 179 0.09 -5.48 8.04
C TRP A 179 0.51 -6.53 7.00
N SER A 180 0.78 -7.76 7.44
CA SER A 180 1.04 -8.92 6.57
C SER A 180 -0.05 -9.99 6.68
N ALA A 181 -1.26 -9.62 7.13
CA ALA A 181 -2.38 -10.52 7.34
C ALA A 181 -3.68 -9.90 6.78
N ILE A 182 -4.82 -10.53 7.04
CA ILE A 182 -6.14 -9.99 6.67
C ILE A 182 -6.79 -9.39 7.91
N SER A 183 -7.38 -8.20 7.78
CA SER A 183 -8.11 -7.57 8.87
C SER A 183 -9.45 -8.28 9.13
N PRO A 184 -9.90 -8.36 10.39
CA PRO A 184 -11.18 -8.98 10.73
C PRO A 184 -12.38 -8.36 9.98
N ASP A 185 -12.37 -7.05 9.75
CA ASP A 185 -13.42 -6.36 9.00
C ASP A 185 -13.52 -6.90 7.56
N LEU A 186 -12.39 -7.05 6.87
CA LEU A 186 -12.40 -7.57 5.51
C LEU A 186 -12.70 -9.07 5.44
N GLU A 187 -12.30 -9.86 6.43
CA GLU A 187 -12.73 -11.26 6.55
C GLU A 187 -14.26 -11.34 6.60
N LEU A 188 -14.90 -10.57 7.49
CA LEU A 188 -16.36 -10.57 7.64
C LEU A 188 -17.09 -10.17 6.35
N VAL A 189 -16.58 -9.18 5.61
CA VAL A 189 -17.17 -8.77 4.33
C VAL A 189 -17.07 -9.88 3.29
N HIS A 190 -15.92 -10.54 3.20
CA HIS A 190 -15.67 -11.57 2.17
C HIS A 190 -16.28 -12.94 2.50
N THR A 191 -16.71 -13.17 3.74
CA THR A 191 -17.50 -14.34 4.14
C THR A 191 -19.01 -14.09 4.19
N GLY A 192 -19.46 -12.86 3.85
CA GLY A 192 -20.87 -12.49 3.92
C GLY A 192 -21.42 -12.35 5.35
N CYS A 193 -20.54 -12.15 6.33
CA CYS A 193 -20.86 -12.03 7.76
C CYS A 193 -20.95 -10.57 8.25
N ALA A 194 -20.88 -9.58 7.36
CA ALA A 194 -21.05 -8.18 7.70
C ALA A 194 -22.42 -7.91 8.36
N GLN A 195 -22.43 -7.24 9.52
CA GLN A 195 -23.63 -7.08 10.36
C GLN A 195 -24.75 -6.28 9.70
N SER A 196 -24.42 -5.30 8.85
CA SER A 196 -25.39 -4.46 8.15
C SER A 196 -26.21 -5.21 7.11
N ARG A 197 -25.77 -6.42 6.71
CA ARG A 197 -26.33 -7.19 5.58
C ARG A 197 -26.37 -6.37 4.29
N ALA A 198 -25.41 -5.46 4.10
CA ALA A 198 -25.26 -4.70 2.87
C ALA A 198 -25.19 -5.66 1.68
N GLY A 199 -26.05 -5.44 0.68
CA GLY A 199 -26.18 -6.32 -0.48
C GLY A 199 -27.63 -6.43 -0.96
N SER A 200 -27.89 -6.04 -2.21
CA SER A 200 -29.22 -6.14 -2.79
C SER A 200 -29.60 -7.61 -3.03
N LYS A 201 -30.88 -7.94 -2.82
CA LYS A 201 -31.44 -9.28 -3.09
C LYS A 201 -30.69 -10.42 -2.36
N ASN A 202 -30.32 -10.19 -1.09
CA ASN A 202 -29.62 -11.16 -0.23
C ASN A 202 -28.29 -11.67 -0.82
N CYS A 203 -27.56 -10.82 -1.54
CA CYS A 203 -26.27 -11.16 -2.14
C CYS A 203 -25.20 -10.13 -1.74
N TYR A 204 -24.10 -10.59 -1.16
CA TYR A 204 -22.97 -9.74 -0.73
C TYR A 204 -21.88 -9.58 -1.79
N PHE A 205 -22.03 -10.19 -2.98
CA PHE A 205 -21.04 -10.06 -4.07
C PHE A 205 -20.87 -8.61 -4.52
N SER A 206 -21.97 -7.87 -4.71
CA SER A 206 -21.89 -6.45 -5.05
C SER A 206 -21.21 -5.66 -3.93
N THR A 207 -21.45 -5.99 -2.67
CA THR A 207 -20.78 -5.38 -1.52
C THR A 207 -19.25 -5.56 -1.60
N MET A 208 -18.77 -6.76 -1.96
CA MET A 208 -17.33 -6.99 -2.21
C MET A 208 -16.79 -6.16 -3.38
N VAL A 209 -17.57 -6.00 -4.46
CA VAL A 209 -17.18 -5.16 -5.61
C VAL A 209 -17.00 -3.70 -5.17
N PHE A 210 -17.97 -3.17 -4.44
CA PHE A 210 -17.95 -1.79 -3.96
C PHE A 210 -16.84 -1.57 -2.93
N ILE A 211 -16.62 -2.48 -1.98
CA ILE A 211 -15.54 -2.29 -0.99
C ILE A 211 -14.15 -2.29 -1.65
N ASN A 212 -13.93 -3.16 -2.64
CA ASN A 212 -12.70 -3.19 -3.42
C ASN A 212 -12.52 -1.90 -4.24
N GLY A 213 -13.62 -1.42 -4.84
CA GLY A 213 -13.65 -0.23 -5.69
C GLY A 213 -13.49 1.10 -4.95
N GLU A 214 -13.99 1.22 -3.72
CA GLU A 214 -14.00 2.46 -2.93
C GLU A 214 -12.76 2.61 -2.03
N ILE A 215 -12.32 1.53 -1.37
CA ILE A 215 -11.15 1.59 -0.48
C ILE A 215 -9.88 1.95 -1.25
N ARG A 216 -9.70 1.41 -2.45
CA ARG A 216 -8.51 1.65 -3.26
C ARG A 216 -8.30 3.16 -3.55
N PRO A 217 -9.20 3.88 -4.22
CA PRO A 217 -9.03 5.31 -4.48
C PRO A 217 -9.08 6.18 -3.23
N LEU A 218 -9.78 5.78 -2.16
CA LEU A 218 -9.71 6.50 -0.89
C LEU A 218 -8.27 6.56 -0.37
N GLY A 219 -7.54 5.44 -0.42
CA GLY A 219 -6.13 5.38 -0.05
C GLY A 219 -5.23 6.17 -1.02
N TYR A 220 -5.03 5.63 -2.23
CA TYR A 220 -3.97 6.13 -3.11
C TYR A 220 -4.30 7.46 -3.80
N ASN A 221 -5.59 7.80 -3.98
CA ASN A 221 -5.99 8.97 -4.74
C ASN A 221 -6.49 10.13 -3.86
N VAL A 222 -7.17 9.85 -2.74
CA VAL A 222 -7.64 10.90 -1.83
C VAL A 222 -6.58 11.18 -0.77
N LEU A 223 -6.33 10.22 0.11
CA LEU A 223 -5.49 10.44 1.30
C LEU A 223 -4.03 10.69 0.92
N ASN A 224 -3.45 9.86 0.04
CA ASN A 224 -2.07 10.05 -0.40
C ASN A 224 -1.87 11.37 -1.14
N ASN A 225 -2.83 11.83 -1.95
CA ASN A 225 -2.67 13.12 -2.64
C ASN A 225 -2.81 14.32 -1.70
N ILE A 226 -3.57 14.22 -0.60
CA ILE A 226 -3.56 15.26 0.44
C ILE A 226 -2.16 15.39 1.04
N LEU A 227 -1.50 14.27 1.37
CA LEU A 227 -0.12 14.26 1.88
C LEU A 227 0.88 14.78 0.84
N LYS A 228 0.73 14.36 -0.42
CA LYS A 228 1.55 14.86 -1.52
C LYS A 228 1.44 16.37 -1.68
N ILE A 229 0.21 16.89 -1.76
CA ILE A 229 -0.05 18.33 -1.89
C ILE A 229 0.53 19.08 -0.70
N ALA A 230 0.33 18.58 0.53
CA ALA A 230 0.88 19.20 1.73
C ALA A 230 2.41 19.32 1.70
N GLN A 231 3.09 18.41 1.02
CA GLN A 231 4.55 18.37 0.90
C GLN A 231 5.09 19.14 -0.32
N THR A 232 4.41 19.09 -1.47
CA THR A 232 4.91 19.65 -2.73
C THR A 232 4.37 21.03 -3.03
N GLU A 233 3.17 21.37 -2.55
CA GLU A 233 2.47 22.62 -2.86
C GLU A 233 2.42 23.54 -1.63
N ARG A 234 3.33 24.54 -1.59
CA ARG A 234 3.47 25.44 -0.44
C ARG A 234 2.27 26.34 -0.20
N ASP A 235 1.45 26.59 -1.22
CA ASP A 235 0.28 27.47 -1.13
C ASP A 235 -0.91 26.80 -0.42
N PHE A 236 -0.85 25.49 -0.18
CA PHE A 236 -1.90 24.75 0.53
C PHE A 236 -1.67 24.78 2.05
N GLU A 237 -2.21 25.82 2.68
CA GLU A 237 -2.31 25.94 4.13
C GLU A 237 -3.21 24.88 4.79
N LEU A 238 -3.11 24.75 6.12
CA LEU A 238 -3.84 23.77 6.94
C LEU A 238 -5.35 23.75 6.65
N TYR A 239 -5.98 24.92 6.57
CA TYR A 239 -7.42 25.01 6.29
C TYR A 239 -7.81 24.40 4.93
N HIS A 240 -6.98 24.57 3.90
CA HIS A 240 -7.22 23.96 2.59
C HIS A 240 -7.13 22.44 2.67
N LEU A 241 -6.11 21.91 3.35
CA LEU A 241 -5.92 20.47 3.51
C LEU A 241 -7.06 19.81 4.30
N VAL A 242 -7.48 20.42 5.40
CA VAL A 242 -8.65 19.97 6.19
C VAL A 242 -9.91 19.95 5.34
N ARG A 243 -10.13 21.00 4.53
CA ARG A 243 -11.30 21.07 3.65
C ARG A 243 -11.28 19.98 2.58
N MET A 244 -10.11 19.67 2.01
CA MET A 244 -9.96 18.56 1.08
C MET A 244 -10.27 17.22 1.73
N PHE A 245 -9.70 16.95 2.91
CA PHE A 245 -9.98 15.73 3.67
C PHE A 245 -11.48 15.53 3.90
N ARG A 246 -12.16 16.56 4.42
CA ARG A 246 -13.60 16.53 4.68
C ARG A 246 -14.44 16.24 3.45
N ILE A 247 -14.13 16.91 2.34
CA ILE A 247 -14.92 16.79 1.11
C ILE A 247 -14.72 15.41 0.48
N PHE A 248 -13.48 14.94 0.39
CA PHE A 248 -13.15 13.77 -0.42
C PHE A 248 -13.13 12.46 0.37
N ALA A 249 -12.85 12.47 1.68
CA ALA A 249 -12.79 11.24 2.48
C ALA A 249 -14.15 10.85 3.10
N SER A 250 -15.04 11.81 3.35
CA SER A 250 -16.26 11.61 4.14
C SER A 250 -17.19 10.52 3.57
N VAL A 251 -17.68 10.73 2.34
CA VAL A 251 -18.66 9.81 1.75
C VAL A 251 -18.08 8.40 1.55
N PRO A 252 -16.86 8.22 0.99
CA PRO A 252 -16.28 6.89 0.88
C PRO A 252 -16.09 6.21 2.23
N ALA A 253 -15.56 6.90 3.24
CA ALA A 253 -15.31 6.31 4.57
C ALA A 253 -16.60 5.88 5.28
N GLU A 254 -17.65 6.69 5.21
CA GLU A 254 -18.97 6.36 5.76
C GLU A 254 -19.62 5.18 5.02
N PHE A 255 -19.56 5.18 3.69
CA PHE A 255 -20.14 4.12 2.88
C PHE A 255 -19.45 2.78 3.12
N VAL A 256 -18.11 2.73 3.12
CA VAL A 256 -17.39 1.47 3.40
C VAL A 256 -17.56 1.01 4.85
N GLY A 257 -17.78 1.94 5.78
CA GLY A 257 -18.20 1.62 7.15
C GLY A 257 -19.52 0.86 7.16
N TYR A 258 -20.54 1.39 6.48
CA TYR A 258 -21.83 0.71 6.32
C TYR A 258 -21.69 -0.67 5.66
N THR A 259 -20.79 -0.86 4.69
CA THR A 259 -20.61 -2.15 4.02
C THR A 259 -19.84 -3.18 4.85
N GLY A 260 -19.09 -2.76 5.86
CA GLY A 260 -18.47 -3.64 6.85
C GLY A 260 -17.06 -3.25 7.32
N ALA A 261 -16.42 -2.26 6.71
CA ALA A 261 -15.13 -1.72 7.17
C ALA A 261 -15.31 -0.74 8.34
N ASN A 262 -15.87 -1.23 9.45
CA ASN A 262 -16.25 -0.44 10.62
C ASN A 262 -15.06 0.31 11.23
N SER A 263 -13.89 -0.32 11.30
CA SER A 263 -12.69 0.27 11.89
C SER A 263 -12.21 1.47 11.08
N LEU A 264 -12.25 1.38 9.74
CA LEU A 264 -11.94 2.51 8.85
C LEU A 264 -12.87 3.70 9.13
N CYS A 265 -14.17 3.47 9.15
CA CYS A 265 -15.17 4.52 9.41
C CYS A 265 -15.02 5.12 10.82
N HIS A 266 -14.73 4.29 11.81
CA HIS A 266 -14.48 4.74 13.18
C HIS A 266 -13.25 5.65 13.26
N MET A 267 -12.14 5.25 12.66
CA MET A 267 -10.91 6.07 12.58
C MET A 267 -11.18 7.40 11.88
N TYR A 268 -11.87 7.39 10.74
CA TYR A 268 -12.26 8.62 10.04
C TYR A 268 -13.04 9.58 10.96
N ARG A 269 -14.06 9.08 11.67
CA ARG A 269 -14.86 9.89 12.61
C ARG A 269 -14.05 10.38 13.81
N GLN A 270 -13.08 9.62 14.29
CA GLN A 270 -12.16 10.07 15.33
C GLN A 270 -11.26 11.21 14.83
N ILE A 271 -10.73 11.10 13.62
CA ILE A 271 -9.92 12.16 12.99
C ILE A 271 -10.74 13.43 12.80
N GLU A 272 -11.98 13.35 12.30
CA GLU A 272 -12.85 14.53 12.18
C GLU A 272 -13.09 15.24 13.51
N ARG A 273 -13.28 14.48 14.60
CA ARG A 273 -13.41 15.05 15.95
C ARG A 273 -12.12 15.72 16.40
N MET A 274 -10.97 15.06 16.25
CA MET A 274 -9.67 15.65 16.59
C MET A 274 -9.34 16.89 15.76
N ILE A 275 -9.83 16.97 14.51
CA ILE A 275 -9.69 18.16 13.69
C ILE A 275 -10.42 19.35 14.35
N GLU A 276 -11.66 19.17 14.79
CA GLU A 276 -12.43 20.23 15.46
C GLU A 276 -11.87 20.57 16.84
N GLU A 277 -11.55 19.56 17.64
CA GLU A 277 -11.21 19.73 19.05
C GLU A 277 -9.77 20.19 19.27
N ASN A 278 -8.82 19.74 18.43
CA ASN A 278 -7.39 19.95 18.63
C ASN A 278 -6.72 20.71 17.48
N VAL A 279 -7.07 20.44 16.22
CA VAL A 279 -6.35 21.04 15.07
C VAL A 279 -6.80 22.47 14.80
N LEU A 280 -8.10 22.71 14.64
CA LEU A 280 -8.62 24.02 14.23
C LEU A 280 -8.56 25.05 15.36
N THR A 281 -8.65 24.59 16.61
CA THR A 281 -8.59 25.38 17.85
C THR A 281 -7.16 25.71 18.29
N ASN A 282 -6.15 24.98 17.81
CA ASN A 282 -4.75 25.22 18.18
C ASN A 282 -4.24 26.54 17.59
N SER A 283 -3.72 27.40 18.48
CA SER A 283 -3.17 28.71 18.16
C SER A 283 -1.82 28.62 17.45
N ASN A 284 -1.06 27.54 17.67
CA ASN A 284 0.15 27.23 16.93
C ASN A 284 -0.21 26.50 15.63
N ARG A 285 -0.27 27.26 14.54
CA ARG A 285 -0.64 26.74 13.21
C ARG A 285 0.34 25.71 12.65
N GLN A 286 1.60 25.75 13.04
CA GLN A 286 2.59 24.77 12.59
C GLN A 286 2.37 23.42 13.27
N GLU A 287 2.17 23.41 14.59
CA GLU A 287 1.85 22.19 15.34
C GLU A 287 0.54 21.58 14.86
N ALA A 288 -0.51 22.41 14.70
CA ALA A 288 -1.79 21.97 14.16
C ALA A 288 -1.67 21.31 12.77
N ARG A 289 -0.76 21.83 11.92
CA ARG A 289 -0.49 21.23 10.62
C ARG A 289 0.17 19.86 10.75
N GLU A 290 1.19 19.73 11.60
CA GLU A 290 1.85 18.44 11.81
C GLU A 290 0.92 17.41 12.44
N ASP A 291 0.07 17.83 13.38
CA ASP A 291 -0.98 16.99 13.96
C ASP A 291 -1.96 16.45 12.90
N PHE A 292 -2.45 17.33 12.03
CA PHE A 292 -3.32 16.94 10.92
C PHE A 292 -2.63 15.94 9.98
N LEU A 293 -1.38 16.22 9.58
CA LEU A 293 -0.63 15.35 8.67
C LEU A 293 -0.30 14.00 9.31
N ALA A 294 -0.03 13.95 10.61
CA ALA A 294 0.19 12.69 11.33
C ALA A 294 -1.06 11.80 11.30
N MET A 295 -2.24 12.36 11.59
CA MET A 295 -3.51 11.62 11.51
C MET A 295 -3.81 11.12 10.10
N VAL A 296 -3.67 11.99 9.09
CA VAL A 296 -3.93 11.61 7.69
C VAL A 296 -2.94 10.57 7.21
N SER A 297 -1.66 10.66 7.59
CA SER A 297 -0.63 9.67 7.26
C SER A 297 -0.93 8.29 7.83
N ALA A 298 -1.22 8.21 9.13
CA ALA A 298 -1.56 6.96 9.79
C ALA A 298 -2.81 6.33 9.15
N PHE A 299 -3.83 7.15 8.88
CA PHE A 299 -5.06 6.68 8.23
C PHE A 299 -4.83 6.24 6.78
N ALA A 300 -4.04 6.98 6.00
CA ALA A 300 -3.68 6.62 4.63
C ALA A 300 -2.98 5.26 4.59
N LYS A 301 -2.03 5.02 5.49
CA LYS A 301 -1.30 3.74 5.61
C LYS A 301 -2.28 2.59 5.92
N TYR A 302 -3.20 2.79 6.85
CA TYR A 302 -4.24 1.80 7.16
C TYR A 302 -5.17 1.51 5.96
N VAL A 303 -5.65 2.54 5.27
CA VAL A 303 -6.53 2.37 4.10
C VAL A 303 -5.81 1.70 2.93
N ASN A 304 -4.54 2.04 2.68
CA ASN A 304 -3.74 1.38 1.65
C ASN A 304 -3.48 -0.10 2.00
N LEU A 305 -3.27 -0.44 3.29
CA LEU A 305 -3.23 -1.83 3.75
C LEU A 305 -4.54 -2.56 3.42
N LEU A 306 -5.70 -1.96 3.71
CA LEU A 306 -6.99 -2.59 3.39
C LEU A 306 -7.16 -2.80 1.89
N ASN A 307 -6.62 -1.91 1.04
CA ASN A 307 -6.56 -2.14 -0.40
C ASN A 307 -5.70 -3.37 -0.74
N ALA A 308 -4.49 -3.50 -0.19
CA ALA A 308 -3.63 -4.67 -0.40
C ALA A 308 -4.33 -5.98 0.00
N GLN A 309 -5.06 -5.96 1.13
CA GLN A 309 -5.87 -7.08 1.59
C GLN A 309 -7.03 -7.38 0.64
N ASN A 310 -7.80 -6.37 0.21
CA ASN A 310 -8.88 -6.51 -0.78
C ASN A 310 -8.39 -7.13 -2.10
N LEU A 311 -7.23 -6.72 -2.59
CA LEU A 311 -6.61 -7.29 -3.79
C LEU A 311 -6.30 -8.78 -3.62
N HIS A 312 -5.91 -9.19 -2.41
CA HIS A 312 -5.59 -10.58 -2.09
C HIS A 312 -6.83 -11.48 -1.99
N ILE A 313 -7.86 -11.03 -1.25
CA ILE A 313 -8.99 -11.90 -0.87
C ILE A 313 -10.19 -11.84 -1.83
N PHE A 314 -10.31 -10.80 -2.65
CA PHE A 314 -11.43 -10.69 -3.60
C PHE A 314 -11.48 -11.93 -4.53
N PRO A 315 -12.67 -12.45 -4.89
CA PRO A 315 -12.81 -13.71 -5.63
C PRO A 315 -12.49 -13.60 -7.14
N TRP A 316 -11.23 -13.32 -7.48
CA TRP A 316 -10.77 -13.18 -8.87
C TRP A 316 -10.93 -14.44 -9.73
N ALA A 317 -11.15 -15.61 -9.12
CA ALA A 317 -11.38 -16.86 -9.83
C ALA A 317 -12.56 -16.82 -10.83
N HIS A 318 -13.51 -15.90 -10.66
CA HIS A 318 -14.55 -15.61 -11.65
C HIS A 318 -13.99 -15.22 -13.03
N GLY A 319 -12.76 -14.71 -13.10
CA GLY A 319 -12.08 -14.37 -14.35
C GLY A 319 -11.92 -15.53 -15.32
N LYS A 320 -12.05 -16.79 -14.87
CA LYS A 320 -12.07 -17.98 -15.75
C LYS A 320 -13.18 -17.92 -16.80
N ASP A 321 -14.29 -17.26 -16.48
CA ASP A 321 -15.43 -17.12 -17.39
C ASP A 321 -15.32 -15.91 -18.33
N TYR A 322 -14.23 -15.12 -18.21
CA TYR A 322 -14.00 -13.89 -18.96
C TYR A 322 -12.60 -13.86 -19.63
N PRO A 323 -12.23 -14.86 -20.45
CA PRO A 323 -10.95 -14.84 -21.15
C PRO A 323 -10.91 -13.72 -22.20
N VAL A 324 -9.74 -13.11 -22.38
CA VAL A 324 -9.50 -12.24 -23.53
C VAL A 324 -9.45 -13.12 -24.78
N LEU A 325 -10.33 -12.87 -25.74
CA LEU A 325 -10.29 -13.53 -27.03
C LEU A 325 -9.13 -12.95 -27.84
N LEU A 326 -8.11 -13.77 -28.07
CA LEU A 326 -7.05 -13.45 -29.03
C LEU A 326 -7.60 -13.76 -30.42
N ASN A 327 -7.86 -12.70 -31.21
CA ASN A 327 -8.12 -12.82 -32.64
C ASN A 327 -6.81 -13.05 -33.39
#